data_AF-A0A1R0XR18-F1
#
_entry.id   AF-A0A1R0XR18-F1
#
_cell.length_a   1.000
_cell.length_b   1.000
_cell.length_c   1.000
_cell.angle_alpha   90.00
_cell.angle_beta   90.00
_cell.angle_gamma   90.00
#
_symmetry.space_group_name_H-M   'P 1'
#
loop_
_entity.id
_entity.type
_entity.pdbx_description
1 polymer ?
#
loop_
_entity_poly.entity_id
_entity_poly.type
_entity_poly.pdbx_seq_one_letter_code
_entity_poly.pdbx_strand_id
1 'polypeptide(L)'
;MMYAYIDGDDIGLKIEKSFMNNDEISLQMINNKVKNSVDSISNQLAIEGYNIIFSGADGIICKKQKIDVKELMALIRTSSLEINFSMGAGSSLCDAFLALRYAKSNGKNIAAFYDGEFSIFN
;
A
#
# COMPACT_ATOMS: atom_id res chain seq x y z
N MET A 1 -4.94 -7.58 17.82
CA MET A 1 -4.37 -7.82 16.47
C MET A 1 -5.07 -6.90 15.51
N MET A 2 -4.31 -6.18 14.70
CA MET A 2 -4.80 -5.29 13.66
C MET A 2 -4.20 -5.71 12.32
N TYR A 3 -4.92 -5.44 11.25
CA TYR A 3 -4.51 -5.71 9.88
C TYR A 3 -4.28 -4.40 9.15
N ALA A 4 -3.31 -4.38 8.25
CA ALA A 4 -3.12 -3.31 7.29
C ALA A 4 -3.06 -3.89 5.87
N TYR A 5 -3.70 -3.20 4.94
CA TYR A 5 -3.59 -3.44 3.51
C TYR A 5 -3.02 -2.18 2.86
N ILE A 6 -1.82 -2.32 2.29
CA ILE A 6 -1.05 -1.30 1.59
C ILE A 6 -1.12 -1.63 0.10
N ASP A 7 -1.46 -0.66 -0.75
CA ASP A 7 -1.72 -0.91 -2.17
C ASP A 7 -1.27 0.28 -3.02
N GLY A 8 -0.54 -0.01 -4.10
CA GLY A 8 0.03 1.00 -4.99
C GLY A 8 -1.03 1.87 -5.66
N ASP A 9 -0.72 3.16 -5.80
CA ASP A 9 -1.62 4.10 -6.45
C ASP A 9 -1.36 4.19 -7.95
N ASP A 10 -2.44 4.04 -8.72
CA ASP A 10 -2.49 4.18 -10.18
C ASP A 10 -1.57 3.21 -10.95
N ILE A 11 -1.23 2.06 -10.35
CA ILE A 11 -0.38 1.05 -11.00
C ILE A 11 -1.06 0.48 -12.24
N GLY A 12 -2.34 0.08 -12.12
CA GLY A 12 -3.13 -0.38 -13.26
C GLY A 12 -3.17 0.62 -14.41
N LEU A 13 -3.45 1.91 -14.12
CA LEU A 13 -3.46 2.97 -15.12
C LEU A 13 -2.09 3.18 -15.79
N LYS A 14 -0.99 3.08 -15.02
CA LYS A 14 0.37 3.17 -15.56
C LYS A 14 0.66 2.02 -16.52
N ILE A 15 0.27 0.79 -16.16
CA ILE A 15 0.41 -0.41 -17.00
C ILE A 15 -0.44 -0.29 -18.26
N GLU A 16 -1.72 0.09 -18.13
CA GLU A 16 -2.64 0.30 -19.25
C GLU A 16 -2.09 1.34 -20.24
N LYS A 17 -1.51 2.44 -19.74
CA LYS A 17 -0.86 3.44 -20.59
C LYS A 17 0.28 2.85 -21.41
N SER A 18 1.09 1.95 -20.87
CA SER A 18 2.15 1.29 -21.64
C SER A 18 1.57 0.41 -22.75
N PHE A 19 0.51 -0.35 -22.48
CA PHE A 19 -0.18 -1.14 -23.51
C PHE A 19 -0.76 -0.25 -24.62
N MET A 20 -1.44 0.84 -24.27
CA MET A 20 -2.07 1.74 -25.25
C MET A 20 -1.05 2.41 -26.17
N ASN A 21 0.19 2.57 -25.71
CA ASN A 21 1.28 3.19 -26.49
C ASN A 21 2.24 2.16 -27.11
N ASN A 22 1.99 0.86 -26.94
CA ASN A 22 2.90 -0.22 -27.35
C ASN A 22 4.34 -0.01 -26.83
N ASP A 23 4.47 0.45 -25.59
CA ASP A 23 5.75 0.85 -24.97
C ASP A 23 6.22 -0.20 -23.95
N GLU A 24 6.96 -1.18 -24.47
CA GLU A 24 7.53 -2.28 -23.68
C GLU A 24 8.54 -1.79 -22.63
N ILE A 25 9.31 -0.74 -22.94
CA ILE A 25 10.33 -0.20 -22.04
C ILE A 25 9.65 0.41 -20.82
N SER A 26 8.65 1.26 -21.01
CA SER A 26 7.89 1.83 -19.90
C SER A 26 7.19 0.74 -19.08
N LEU A 27 6.64 -0.29 -19.73
CA LEU A 27 6.00 -1.41 -19.03
C LEU A 27 6.99 -2.12 -18.09
N GLN A 28 8.18 -2.44 -18.60
CA GLN A 28 9.25 -3.07 -17.82
C GLN A 28 9.72 -2.15 -16.68
N MET A 29 9.88 -0.85 -16.94
CA MET A 29 10.27 0.14 -15.94
C MET A 29 9.24 0.22 -14.80
N ILE A 30 7.94 0.25 -15.11
CA ILE A 30 6.87 0.29 -14.11
C ILE A 30 6.91 -0.97 -13.24
N ASN A 31 7.04 -2.15 -13.84
CA ASN A 31 7.15 -3.41 -13.10
C ASN A 31 8.34 -3.40 -12.13
N ASN A 32 9.52 -2.94 -12.59
CA ASN A 32 10.71 -2.86 -11.75
C ASN A 32 10.53 -1.89 -10.57
N LYS A 33 9.91 -0.73 -10.81
CA LYS A 33 9.63 0.26 -9.74
C LYS A 33 8.66 -0.28 -8.70
N VAL A 34 7.60 -0.96 -9.14
CA VAL A 34 6.62 -1.59 -8.25
C VAL A 34 7.29 -2.67 -7.42
N LYS A 35 8.02 -3.59 -8.06
CA LYS A 35 8.73 -4.67 -7.38
C LYS A 35 9.70 -4.13 -6.33
N ASN A 36 10.57 -3.20 -6.70
CA ASN A 36 11.55 -2.62 -5.78
C ASN A 36 10.88 -1.92 -4.58
N SER A 37 9.76 -1.21 -4.83
CA SER A 37 9.01 -0.53 -3.77
C SER A 37 8.37 -1.52 -2.81
N VAL A 38 7.72 -2.57 -3.34
CA VAL A 38 7.06 -3.60 -2.54
C VAL A 38 8.07 -4.41 -1.74
N ASP A 39 9.21 -4.76 -2.33
CA ASP A 39 10.31 -5.45 -1.64
C ASP A 39 10.87 -4.57 -0.51
N SER A 40 11.11 -3.27 -0.78
CA SER A 40 11.60 -2.32 0.23
C SER A 40 10.64 -2.16 1.41
N ILE A 41 9.35 -1.91 1.14
CA ILE A 41 8.32 -1.79 2.18
C ILE A 41 8.21 -3.09 2.98
N SER A 42 8.17 -4.25 2.29
CA SER A 42 8.07 -5.56 2.95
C SER A 42 9.25 -5.83 3.89
N ASN A 43 10.47 -5.50 3.47
CA ASN A 43 11.65 -5.65 4.31
C ASN A 43 11.57 -4.76 5.56
N GLN A 44 11.16 -3.50 5.43
CA GLN A 44 11.00 -2.60 6.57
C GLN A 44 9.89 -3.06 7.52
N LEU A 45 8.76 -3.53 7.00
CA LEU A 45 7.70 -4.11 7.81
C LEU A 45 8.18 -5.31 8.63
N ALA A 46 8.98 -6.20 8.03
CA ALA A 46 9.53 -7.35 8.73
C ALA A 46 10.49 -6.92 9.87
N ILE A 47 11.35 -5.93 9.61
CA ILE A 47 12.24 -5.34 10.63
C ILE A 47 11.44 -4.76 11.79
N GLU A 48 10.35 -4.06 11.49
CA GLU A 48 9.43 -3.47 12.48
C GLU A 48 8.51 -4.52 13.16
N GLY A 49 8.71 -5.81 12.90
CA GLY A 49 7.98 -6.90 13.57
C GLY A 49 6.54 -7.07 13.11
N TYR A 50 6.20 -6.64 11.89
CA TYR A 50 4.94 -7.01 11.26
C TYR A 50 5.01 -8.45 10.73
N ASN A 51 3.90 -9.17 10.86
CA ASN A 51 3.72 -10.46 10.20
C ASN A 51 3.07 -10.21 8.83
N ILE A 52 3.81 -10.49 7.75
CA ILE A 52 3.36 -10.33 6.37
C ILE A 52 2.56 -11.57 5.96
N ILE A 53 1.31 -11.36 5.56
CA ILE A 53 0.38 -12.40 5.11
C ILE A 53 0.45 -12.54 3.58
N PHE A 54 0.57 -11.41 2.89
CA PHE A 54 0.66 -11.33 1.44
C PHE A 54 1.58 -10.19 1.04
N SER A 55 2.42 -10.40 0.03
CA SER A 55 3.22 -9.34 -0.61
C SER A 55 3.44 -9.75 -2.06
N GLY A 56 2.88 -8.98 -2.99
CA GLY A 56 2.94 -9.31 -4.41
C GLY A 56 2.23 -8.28 -5.28
N ALA A 57 2.61 -8.22 -6.55
CA ALA A 57 2.23 -7.14 -7.46
C ALA A 57 2.50 -5.78 -6.78
N ASP A 58 1.47 -4.96 -6.58
CA ASP A 58 1.51 -3.66 -5.90
C ASP A 58 0.85 -3.67 -4.51
N GLY A 59 0.50 -4.84 -3.98
CA GLY A 59 -0.22 -5.00 -2.72
C GLY A 59 0.56 -5.73 -1.63
N ILE A 60 0.43 -5.25 -0.39
CA ILE A 60 1.00 -5.87 0.81
C ILE A 60 -0.09 -5.94 1.89
N ILE A 61 -0.30 -7.14 2.46
CA ILE A 61 -1.20 -7.36 3.59
C ILE A 61 -0.36 -7.86 4.77
N CYS A 62 -0.42 -7.15 5.88
CA CYS A 62 0.32 -7.49 7.09
C CYS A 62 -0.54 -7.31 8.35
N LYS A 63 -0.05 -7.84 9.47
CA LYS A 63 -0.69 -7.68 10.78
C LYS A 63 0.33 -7.47 11.89
N LYS A 64 -0.09 -6.75 12.92
CA LYS A 64 0.67 -6.53 14.16
C LYS A 64 -0.31 -6.38 15.32
N GLN A 65 0.15 -6.57 16.56
CA GLN A 65 -0.74 -6.51 17.73
C GLN A 65 -1.45 -5.14 17.82
N LYS A 66 -0.69 -4.07 17.59
CA LYS A 66 -1.14 -2.68 17.47
C LYS A 66 -0.42 -2.04 16.28
N ILE A 67 -1.14 -1.28 15.46
CA ILE A 67 -0.61 -0.54 14.32
C ILE A 67 -0.86 0.94 14.61
N ASP A 68 0.22 1.73 14.64
CA ASP A 68 0.09 3.18 14.53
C ASP A 68 0.04 3.55 13.05
N VAL A 69 -1.09 4.08 12.62
CA VAL A 69 -1.38 4.34 11.20
C VAL A 69 -0.50 5.47 10.65
N LYS A 70 -0.15 6.46 11.48
CA LYS A 70 0.72 7.57 11.05
C LYS A 70 2.15 7.11 10.88
N GLU A 71 2.66 6.35 11.84
CA GLU A 71 4.02 5.79 11.77
C GLU A 71 4.15 4.82 10.59
N LEU A 72 3.16 3.96 10.38
CA LEU A 72 3.15 3.03 9.25
C LEU A 72 3.12 3.79 7.91
N MET A 73 2.29 4.83 7.78
CA MET A 73 2.27 5.64 6.55
C MET A 73 3.61 6.35 6.30
N ALA A 74 4.25 6.87 7.35
CA ALA A 74 5.57 7.46 7.24
C ALA A 74 6.61 6.43 6.76
N LEU A 75 6.61 5.23 7.32
CA LEU A 75 7.47 4.12 6.90
C LEU A 75 7.27 3.76 5.43
N ILE A 76 6.03 3.67 4.96
CA ILE A 76 5.73 3.36 3.56
C ILE A 76 6.32 4.43 2.63
N ARG A 77 6.13 5.71 2.96
CA ARG A 77 6.64 6.83 2.17
C ARG A 77 8.17 6.94 2.16
N THR A 78 8.84 6.57 3.24
CA THR A 78 10.31 6.53 3.26
C THR A 78 10.87 5.30 2.56
N SER A 79 10.08 4.22 2.47
CA SER A 79 10.49 2.96 1.83
C SER A 79 10.25 2.92 0.31
N SER A 80 9.36 3.76 -0.22
CA SER A 80 9.14 3.92 -1.67
C SER A 80 9.17 5.38 -2.09
N LEU A 81 10.15 5.73 -2.94
CA LEU A 81 10.32 7.08 -3.46
C LEU A 81 9.71 7.28 -4.86
N GLU A 82 9.41 6.18 -5.57
CA GLU A 82 9.00 6.23 -6.98
C GLU A 82 7.51 5.95 -7.18
N ILE A 83 6.87 5.28 -6.21
CA ILE A 83 5.48 4.85 -6.27
C ILE A 83 4.78 5.32 -5.00
N ASN A 84 3.64 5.98 -5.18
CA ASN A 84 2.75 6.30 -4.08
C ASN A 84 1.94 5.07 -3.70
N PHE A 85 1.67 4.92 -2.42
CA PHE A 85 0.82 3.87 -1.88
C PHE A 85 -0.25 4.50 -1.01
N SER A 86 -1.42 3.90 -1.03
CA SER A 86 -2.45 4.15 -0.02
C SER A 86 -2.51 2.95 0.91
N MET A 87 -2.98 3.16 2.15
CA MET A 87 -3.19 2.05 3.08
C MET A 87 -4.50 2.15 3.84
N GLY A 88 -5.05 0.99 4.19
CA GLY A 88 -6.17 0.86 5.12
C GLY A 88 -5.78 -0.03 6.29
N ALA A 89 -6.16 0.35 7.51
CA ALA A 89 -5.97 -0.46 8.70
C ALA A 89 -7.28 -0.70 9.46
N GLY A 90 -7.37 -1.83 10.16
CA GLY A 90 -8.57 -2.19 10.91
C GLY A 90 -8.42 -3.44 11.77
N SER A 91 -9.49 -3.82 12.46
CA SER A 91 -9.49 -4.97 13.38
C SER A 91 -9.62 -6.33 12.67
N SER A 92 -10.11 -6.31 11.43
CA SER A 92 -10.24 -7.46 10.54
C SER A 92 -9.67 -7.15 9.14
N LEU A 93 -9.49 -8.19 8.32
CA LEU A 93 -9.14 -8.02 6.90
C LEU A 93 -10.20 -7.20 6.15
N CYS A 94 -11.48 -7.37 6.49
CA CYS A 94 -12.58 -6.62 5.89
C CYS A 94 -12.47 -5.12 6.22
N ASP A 95 -12.21 -4.79 7.49
CA ASP A 95 -12.05 -3.40 7.93
C ASP A 95 -10.86 -2.73 7.25
N ALA A 96 -9.72 -3.42 7.17
CA ALA A 96 -8.54 -2.92 6.48
C ALA A 96 -8.81 -2.68 4.99
N PHE A 97 -9.57 -3.58 4.34
CA PHE A 97 -10.00 -3.41 2.95
C PHE A 97 -10.94 -2.19 2.79
N LEU A 98 -11.97 -2.05 3.62
CA LEU A 98 -12.89 -0.91 3.59
C LEU A 98 -12.14 0.42 3.79
N ALA A 99 -11.24 0.47 4.78
CA ALA A 99 -10.39 1.61 5.03
C ALA A 99 -9.52 1.96 3.81
N LEU A 100 -8.89 0.97 3.16
CA LEU A 100 -8.07 1.22 1.97
C LEU A 100 -8.90 1.80 0.82
N ARG A 101 -10.10 1.25 0.59
CA ARG A 101 -11.02 1.79 -0.44
C ARG A 101 -11.38 3.24 -0.15
N TYR A 102 -11.64 3.56 1.11
CA TYR A 102 -11.91 4.92 1.56
C TYR A 102 -10.70 5.85 1.37
N ALA A 103 -9.49 5.39 1.72
CA ALA A 103 -8.26 6.15 1.48
C ALA A 103 -8.07 6.47 -0.02
N LYS A 104 -8.21 5.47 -0.89
CA LYS A 104 -8.05 5.65 -2.35
C LYS A 104 -9.11 6.58 -2.96
N SER A 105 -10.32 6.62 -2.42
CA SER A 105 -11.36 7.54 -2.89
C SER A 105 -11.17 8.99 -2.41
N ASN A 106 -10.35 9.21 -1.37
CA ASN A 106 -10.19 10.53 -0.72
C ASN A 106 -8.87 11.24 -1.09
N GLY A 107 -8.18 10.82 -2.15
CA GLY A 107 -7.05 11.57 -2.70
C GLY A 107 -5.79 10.74 -2.96
N LYS A 108 -5.76 9.46 -2.54
CA LYS A 108 -4.60 8.56 -2.66
C LYS A 108 -3.37 9.07 -1.92
N ASN A 109 -2.30 8.28 -1.84
CA ASN A 109 -1.12 8.56 -1.04
C ASN A 109 -1.47 8.93 0.41
N ILE A 110 -2.52 8.31 0.95
CA ILE A 110 -3.03 8.56 2.30
C ILE A 110 -3.37 7.24 2.98
N ALA A 111 -3.47 7.29 4.30
CA ALA A 111 -3.90 6.16 5.10
C ALA A 111 -5.29 6.40 5.67
N ALA A 112 -6.05 5.32 5.87
CA ALA A 112 -7.29 5.36 6.62
C ALA A 112 -7.36 4.24 7.66
N PHE A 113 -8.16 4.47 8.69
CA PHE A 113 -8.47 3.49 9.73
C PHE A 113 -9.98 3.29 9.83
N TYR A 114 -10.41 2.05 10.08
CA TYR A 114 -11.81 1.70 10.33
C TYR A 114 -11.97 0.89 11.62
N ASP A 115 -12.79 1.41 12.53
CA ASP A 115 -13.20 0.79 13.80
C ASP A 115 -14.72 0.92 14.07
N GLY A 116 -15.49 1.12 13.00
CA GLY A 116 -16.92 1.51 13.04
C GLY A 116 -17.15 2.85 12.34
N GLU A 117 -16.14 3.73 12.36
CA GLU A 117 -16.09 4.99 11.62
C GLU A 117 -14.77 5.11 10.85
N PHE A 118 -14.71 6.03 9.87
CA PHE A 118 -13.49 6.26 9.09
C PHE A 118 -12.68 7.43 9.64
N SER A 119 -11.38 7.22 9.80
CA SER A 119 -10.40 8.29 10.05
C SER A 119 -9.36 8.35 8.93
N ILE A 120 -9.00 9.56 8.48
CA ILE A 120 -7.97 9.79 7.44
C ILE A 120 -6.68 10.31 8.07
N PHE A 121 -5.55 9.86 7.53
CA PHE A 121 -4.22 10.28 7.90
C PHE A 121 -3.44 10.65 6.63
N ASN A 122 -3.00 11.91 6.59
CA ASN A 122 -2.22 12.49 5.50
C ASN A 122 -0.74 12.58 5.84
#